data_AF-A0A8T0IY99-F1
#
_entry.id   AF-A0A8T0IY99-F1
#
_cell.length_a   1.000
_cell.length_b   1.000
_cell.length_c   1.000
_cell.angle_alpha   90.00
_cell.angle_beta   90.00
_cell.angle_gamma   90.00
#
_symmetry.space_group_name_H-M   'P 1'
#
loop_
_entity.id
_entity.type
_entity.pdbx_description
1 polymer ?
#
loop_
_entity_poly.entity_id
_entity_poly.type
_entity_poly.pdbx_seq_one_letter_code
_entity_poly.pdbx_strand_id
1 'polypeptide(L)'
;MDGLISSANYSSKRSIMVLFINDRLVECGALRKAIELVYATILPKASKPFIYMSINLPPEHVDVNVHPTKREVSFLNQESLVDIIQQAVEAKLLESNNSRTFSTQTLLPGASIVGTPRQEGSPSPSPPVIVSQKAPVNKLVRVDSTNPAGRIHAFLHKKRSAVDEPLQIENDLATTRRTVRQRRNPKESADLTSVQELLAAVDRQTHSGLTEIIKQCIYVGMADDVLALTQCKTRLYVLNVVNLSKELVYQQVLRRFAHFNVMRLSTPAPLMELLMLALDEEERMGRWSECDGPKDQIAQLNVELLMCKAEMLKEYFAIEIDELGNLCTLPVVLDQYTPDMDRLPSFVLNLGNNVDWETEMECFETFAAAMADFYAMHPPFLPNPNGDEHSQTYYVGKPKQASNNGSSEEQAGGSDGMEEFERDMRAEAEAAWAHREWTIQHVLFPAMKLFLKPPSHMANDGTAVQVACLENLYKIFERC
;
A
#
# COMPACT_ATOMS: atom_id res chain seq x y z
N MET A 1 27.94 -31.22 -13.37
CA MET A 1 27.12 -31.39 -12.16
C MET A 1 28.10 -31.56 -11.03
N ASP A 2 28.13 -30.59 -10.11
CA ASP A 2 29.01 -30.60 -8.95
C ASP A 2 28.16 -30.75 -7.70
N GLY A 3 28.60 -31.58 -6.76
CA GLY A 3 27.81 -31.86 -5.57
C GLY A 3 28.65 -32.40 -4.42
N LEU A 4 28.24 -32.02 -3.21
CA LEU A 4 28.81 -32.49 -1.96
C LEU A 4 27.72 -33.23 -1.19
N ILE A 5 28.06 -34.44 -0.75
CA ILE A 5 27.15 -35.31 -0.02
C ILE A 5 27.75 -35.67 1.34
N SER A 6 26.91 -35.67 2.37
CA SER A 6 27.33 -36.08 3.71
C SER A 6 27.65 -37.58 3.76
N SER A 7 28.74 -37.96 4.44
CA SER A 7 29.04 -39.36 4.72
C SER A 7 28.04 -39.96 5.73
N ALA A 8 28.01 -41.30 5.82
CA ALA A 8 27.14 -42.04 6.74
C ALA A 8 27.38 -41.74 8.25
N ASN A 9 28.38 -40.94 8.59
CA ASN A 9 28.70 -40.54 9.97
C ASN A 9 28.08 -39.19 10.36
N TYR A 10 27.47 -38.47 9.41
CA TYR A 10 26.80 -37.21 9.69
C TYR A 10 25.43 -37.45 10.32
N SER A 11 25.17 -36.79 11.45
CA SER A 11 23.89 -36.89 12.17
C SER A 11 23.33 -35.49 12.41
N SER A 12 22.17 -35.21 11.79
CA SER A 12 21.39 -33.99 12.00
C SER A 12 19.94 -34.32 12.29
N LYS A 13 19.26 -33.45 13.04
CA LYS A 13 17.83 -33.55 13.35
C LYS A 13 16.93 -33.21 12.17
N ARG A 14 17.46 -32.56 11.11
CA ARG A 14 16.71 -32.17 9.90
C ARG A 14 17.52 -32.47 8.65
N SER A 15 16.84 -32.97 7.61
CA SER A 15 17.37 -33.13 6.25
C SER A 15 17.51 -31.74 5.62
N ILE A 16 18.73 -31.39 5.22
CA ILE A 16 19.04 -30.12 4.57
C ILE A 16 19.55 -30.44 3.17
N MET A 17 18.84 -29.91 2.17
CA MET A 17 19.19 -30.05 0.77
C MET A 17 19.25 -28.64 0.17
N VAL A 18 20.42 -28.28 -0.36
CA VAL A 18 20.66 -27.02 -1.05
C VAL A 18 20.92 -27.35 -2.51
N LEU A 19 20.02 -26.91 -3.39
CA LEU A 19 20.08 -27.19 -4.82
C LEU A 19 20.18 -25.88 -5.59
N PHE A 20 21.21 -25.79 -6.42
CA PHE A 20 21.40 -24.71 -7.39
C PHE A 20 21.19 -25.25 -8.81
N ILE A 21 20.42 -24.52 -9.60
CA ILE A 21 20.25 -24.76 -11.04
C ILE A 21 20.57 -23.45 -11.75
N ASN A 22 21.57 -23.45 -12.62
CA ASN A 22 22.02 -22.26 -13.35
C ASN A 22 22.15 -21.02 -12.43
N ASP A 23 22.87 -21.20 -11.33
CA ASP A 23 23.13 -20.18 -10.30
C ASP A 23 21.91 -19.66 -9.52
N ARG A 24 20.76 -20.33 -9.59
CA ARG A 24 19.57 -20.03 -8.78
C ARG A 24 19.32 -21.10 -7.72
N LEU A 25 19.00 -20.67 -6.50
CA LEU A 25 18.54 -21.56 -5.42
C LEU A 25 17.13 -22.03 -5.73
N VAL A 26 16.94 -23.34 -5.81
CA VAL A 26 15.69 -23.98 -6.20
C VAL A 26 15.34 -25.09 -5.22
N GLU A 27 14.05 -25.26 -4.91
CA GLU A 27 13.53 -26.43 -4.18
C GLU A 27 12.87 -27.41 -5.16
N CYS A 28 13.31 -28.67 -5.14
CA CYS A 28 12.69 -29.76 -5.89
C CYS A 28 12.27 -30.88 -4.92
N GLY A 29 10.96 -31.00 -4.67
CA GLY A 29 10.42 -31.99 -3.75
C GLY A 29 10.63 -33.44 -4.19
N ALA A 30 10.61 -33.72 -5.51
CA ALA A 30 10.81 -35.06 -6.05
C ALA A 30 12.24 -35.55 -5.83
N LEU A 31 13.24 -34.72 -6.17
CA LEU A 31 14.65 -35.04 -5.96
C LEU A 31 14.98 -35.20 -4.48
N ARG A 32 14.40 -34.35 -3.62
CA ARG A 32 14.55 -34.47 -2.16
C ARG A 32 14.06 -35.81 -1.63
N LYS A 33 12.86 -36.24 -2.05
CA LYS A 33 12.29 -37.53 -1.62
C LYS A 33 13.11 -38.72 -2.11
N ALA A 34 13.56 -38.69 -3.37
CA ALA A 34 14.37 -39.76 -3.95
C ALA A 34 15.70 -39.94 -3.21
N ILE A 35 16.40 -38.85 -2.89
CA ILE A 35 17.65 -38.93 -2.15
C ILE A 35 17.40 -39.37 -0.70
N GLU A 36 16.34 -38.89 -0.04
CA GLU A 36 15.99 -39.36 1.31
C GLU A 36 15.71 -40.88 1.36
N LEU A 37 15.16 -41.46 0.29
CA LEU A 37 14.96 -42.91 0.18
C LEU A 37 16.30 -43.66 0.09
N VAL A 38 17.25 -43.20 -0.73
CA VAL A 38 18.59 -43.83 -0.81
C VAL A 38 19.28 -43.78 0.55
N TYR A 39 19.28 -42.62 1.20
CA TYR A 39 19.89 -42.49 2.53
C TYR A 39 19.18 -43.32 3.59
N ALA A 40 17.87 -43.53 3.50
CA ALA A 40 17.14 -44.38 4.44
C ALA A 40 17.53 -45.88 4.36
N THR A 41 18.03 -46.33 3.21
CA THR A 41 18.53 -47.71 3.06
C THR A 41 19.92 -47.90 3.67
N ILE A 42 20.73 -46.83 3.74
CA ILE A 42 22.15 -46.88 4.15
C ILE A 42 22.36 -46.39 5.59
N LEU A 43 21.57 -45.43 6.08
CA LEU A 43 21.76 -44.82 7.40
C LEU A 43 20.84 -45.45 8.47
N PRO A 44 21.30 -45.53 9.74
CA PRO A 44 20.45 -45.92 10.86
C PRO A 44 19.24 -44.98 11.01
N LYS A 45 18.14 -45.50 11.59
CA LYS A 45 16.79 -44.90 11.68
C LYS A 45 16.68 -43.49 12.29
N ALA A 46 17.78 -42.84 12.69
CA ALA A 46 17.80 -41.53 13.35
C ALA A 46 18.68 -40.46 12.66
N SER A 47 19.35 -40.76 11.53
CA SER A 47 20.27 -39.81 10.87
C SER A 47 19.68 -39.24 9.58
N LYS A 48 19.77 -37.91 9.42
CA LYS A 48 19.33 -37.19 8.21
C LYS A 48 20.53 -36.61 7.44
N PRO A 49 20.53 -36.67 6.10
CA PRO A 49 21.66 -36.22 5.29
C PRO A 49 21.74 -34.70 5.12
N PHE A 50 22.94 -34.24 4.76
CA PHE A 50 23.19 -32.91 4.20
C PHE A 50 23.66 -33.07 2.75
N ILE A 51 22.98 -32.36 1.84
CA ILE A 51 23.24 -32.46 0.40
C ILE A 51 23.38 -31.05 -0.17
N TYR A 52 24.48 -30.82 -0.89
CA TYR A 52 24.67 -29.66 -1.73
C TYR A 52 24.84 -30.12 -3.17
N MET A 53 24.16 -29.47 -4.11
CA MET A 53 24.19 -29.84 -5.51
C MET A 53 24.06 -28.60 -6.39
N SER A 54 24.93 -28.47 -7.37
CA SER A 54 24.90 -27.46 -8.43
C SER A 54 24.79 -28.16 -9.78
N ILE A 55 23.69 -27.89 -10.48
CA ILE A 55 23.39 -28.48 -11.78
C ILE A 55 23.37 -27.36 -12.83
N ASN A 56 24.15 -27.56 -13.90
CA ASN A 56 24.12 -26.68 -15.07
C ASN A 56 23.32 -27.41 -16.16
N LEU A 57 22.21 -26.82 -16.59
CA LEU A 57 21.24 -27.42 -17.53
C LEU A 57 20.87 -26.39 -18.61
N PRO A 58 20.69 -26.82 -19.88
CA PRO A 58 20.15 -25.95 -20.91
C PRO A 58 18.75 -25.42 -20.51
N PRO A 59 18.46 -24.12 -20.71
CA PRO A 59 17.23 -23.47 -20.24
C PRO A 59 15.96 -24.05 -20.89
N GLU A 60 16.08 -24.71 -22.04
CA GLU A 60 14.97 -25.35 -22.74
C GLU A 60 14.35 -26.55 -21.98
N HIS A 61 15.08 -27.11 -21.02
CA HIS A 61 14.67 -28.32 -20.28
C HIS A 61 14.22 -28.03 -18.84
N VAL A 62 14.15 -26.75 -18.45
CA VAL A 62 13.85 -26.29 -17.10
C VAL A 62 12.63 -25.37 -17.14
N ASP A 63 11.50 -25.83 -16.59
CA ASP A 63 10.28 -25.01 -16.48
C ASP A 63 10.29 -24.25 -15.15
N VAL A 64 10.67 -22.97 -15.23
CA VAL A 64 10.78 -22.05 -14.08
C VAL A 64 9.41 -21.46 -13.69
N ASN A 65 8.32 -21.87 -14.36
CA ASN A 65 7.05 -21.16 -14.30
C ASN A 65 5.92 -21.92 -13.58
N VAL A 66 6.04 -22.13 -12.26
CA VAL A 66 4.86 -22.54 -11.46
C VAL A 66 4.91 -21.91 -10.06
N HIS A 67 4.13 -20.84 -9.87
CA HIS A 67 3.75 -20.16 -8.61
C HIS A 67 4.46 -18.81 -8.26
N PRO A 68 3.75 -17.79 -7.71
CA PRO A 68 4.23 -16.41 -7.58
C PRO A 68 5.44 -16.18 -6.65
N THR A 69 5.90 -17.20 -5.92
CA THR A 69 7.04 -17.13 -4.98
C THR A 69 8.35 -17.71 -5.52
N LYS A 70 8.42 -18.11 -6.81
CA LYS A 70 9.65 -18.46 -7.56
C LYS A 70 10.64 -19.41 -6.84
N ARG A 71 10.18 -20.33 -5.98
CA ARG A 71 11.05 -21.26 -5.23
C ARG A 71 11.04 -22.69 -5.73
N GLU A 72 10.03 -23.08 -6.50
CA GLU A 72 9.87 -24.45 -6.99
C GLU A 72 10.03 -24.48 -8.51
N VAL A 73 10.76 -25.47 -9.02
CA VAL A 73 10.99 -25.68 -10.46
C VAL A 73 10.58 -27.09 -10.81
N SER A 74 9.86 -27.22 -11.92
CA SER A 74 9.50 -28.53 -12.50
C SER A 74 10.43 -28.82 -13.68
N PHE A 75 10.86 -30.07 -13.82
CA PHE A 75 11.72 -30.49 -14.92
C PHE A 75 10.88 -31.14 -16.03
N LEU A 76 11.17 -30.82 -17.28
CA LEU A 76 10.47 -31.41 -18.44
C LEU A 76 10.65 -32.94 -18.51
N ASN A 77 11.78 -33.46 -18.00
CA ASN A 77 12.11 -34.88 -17.88
C ASN A 77 12.47 -35.26 -16.43
N GLN A 78 11.60 -34.93 -15.49
CA GLN A 78 11.86 -35.08 -14.05
C GLN A 78 12.27 -36.50 -13.63
N GLU A 79 11.63 -37.54 -14.16
CA GLU A 79 11.88 -38.93 -13.75
C GLU A 79 13.28 -39.41 -14.14
N SER A 80 13.68 -39.23 -15.40
CA SER A 80 14.99 -39.68 -15.89
C SER A 80 16.15 -38.95 -15.20
N LEU A 81 15.98 -37.66 -14.91
CA LEU A 81 17.01 -36.86 -14.23
C LEU A 81 17.16 -37.26 -12.76
N VAL A 82 16.04 -37.52 -12.07
CA VAL A 82 16.04 -38.03 -10.70
C VAL A 82 16.71 -39.40 -10.62
N ASP A 83 16.42 -40.31 -11.55
CA ASP A 83 17.02 -41.65 -11.57
C ASP A 83 18.53 -41.62 -11.76
N ILE A 84 19.03 -40.79 -12.69
CA ILE A 84 20.48 -40.64 -12.93
C ILE A 84 21.18 -40.10 -11.67
N ILE A 85 20.61 -39.09 -11.02
CA ILE A 85 21.18 -38.51 -9.80
C ILE A 85 21.12 -39.53 -8.66
N GLN A 86 20.03 -40.27 -8.54
CA GLN A 86 19.86 -41.30 -7.52
C GLN A 86 20.96 -42.37 -7.64
N GLN A 87 21.18 -42.90 -8.85
CA GLN A 87 22.21 -43.91 -9.12
C GLN A 87 23.62 -43.38 -8.84
N ALA A 88 23.91 -42.12 -9.22
CA ALA A 88 25.21 -41.49 -8.96
C ALA A 88 25.49 -41.29 -7.47
N VAL A 89 24.48 -40.89 -6.69
CA VAL A 89 24.58 -40.73 -5.23
C VAL A 89 24.74 -42.10 -4.56
N GLU A 90 23.97 -43.10 -4.98
CA GLU A 90 24.06 -44.47 -4.47
C GLU A 90 25.45 -45.07 -4.69
N ALA A 91 26.00 -44.94 -5.91
CA ALA A 91 27.33 -45.41 -6.24
C ALA A 91 28.42 -44.77 -5.35
N LYS A 92 28.40 -43.44 -5.17
CA LYS A 92 29.37 -42.74 -4.31
C LYS A 92 29.22 -43.08 -2.82
N LEU A 93 28.00 -43.32 -2.35
CA LEU A 93 27.77 -43.74 -0.96
C LEU A 93 28.27 -45.17 -0.71
N LEU A 94 28.09 -46.08 -1.67
CA LEU A 94 28.63 -47.43 -1.62
C LEU A 94 30.17 -47.43 -1.63
N GLU A 95 30.80 -46.62 -2.48
CA GLU A 95 32.26 -46.44 -2.50
C GLU A 95 32.79 -45.94 -1.15
N SER A 96 32.11 -44.97 -0.54
CA SER A 96 32.50 -44.39 0.75
C SER A 96 32.33 -45.37 1.93
N ASN A 97 31.43 -46.35 1.82
CA ASN A 97 31.17 -47.34 2.87
C ASN A 97 32.23 -48.48 2.90
N ASN A 98 32.98 -48.68 1.80
CA ASN A 98 34.08 -49.66 1.75
C ASN A 98 35.32 -49.23 2.55
N SER A 99 35.39 -47.96 2.99
CA SER A 99 36.45 -47.47 3.88
C SER A 99 36.03 -47.56 5.35
N ARG A 100 35.89 -48.78 5.88
CA ARG A 100 35.72 -49.02 7.32
C ARG A 100 36.69 -50.07 7.85
N THR A 101 37.88 -49.64 8.25
CA THR A 101 38.61 -50.28 9.36
C THR A 101 37.93 -49.86 10.67
N PHE A 102 37.25 -50.81 11.32
CA PHE A 102 36.72 -50.60 12.66
C PHE A 102 37.82 -50.80 13.69
N SER A 103 38.18 -49.75 14.43
CA SER A 103 38.89 -49.91 15.70
C SER A 103 37.85 -49.99 16.80
N THR A 104 37.48 -51.21 17.18
CA THR A 104 36.55 -51.49 18.26
C THR A 104 37.23 -51.17 19.60
N GLN A 105 36.81 -50.12 20.30
CA GLN A 105 37.23 -49.90 21.68
C GLN A 105 36.40 -50.82 22.58
N THR A 106 37.03 -51.89 23.09
CA THR A 106 36.43 -52.81 24.06
C THR A 106 36.31 -52.11 25.41
N LEU A 107 35.09 -51.79 25.84
CA LEU A 107 34.82 -51.42 27.23
C LEU A 107 34.61 -52.70 28.06
N LEU A 108 35.46 -52.85 29.08
CA LEU A 108 35.46 -53.96 30.03
C LEU A 108 34.20 -53.94 30.91
N PRO A 109 33.56 -55.09 31.20
CA PRO A 109 32.49 -55.17 32.17
C PRO A 109 33.06 -55.10 33.58
N GLY A 110 32.87 -53.98 34.27
CA GLY A 110 33.17 -53.87 35.71
C GLY A 110 33.68 -52.51 36.16
N ALA A 111 32.79 -51.53 36.26
CA ALA A 111 32.97 -50.38 37.15
C ALA A 111 31.60 -49.83 37.56
N SER A 112 31.18 -50.16 38.78
CA SER A 112 29.94 -49.68 39.42
C SER A 112 30.24 -48.45 40.27
N ILE A 113 29.44 -47.38 40.16
CA ILE A 113 29.34 -46.35 41.20
C ILE A 113 27.87 -46.06 41.52
N VAL A 114 27.44 -46.77 42.57
CA VAL A 114 26.50 -46.48 43.66
C VAL A 114 25.73 -45.15 43.62
N GLY A 115 24.40 -45.27 43.74
CA GLY A 115 23.50 -44.27 44.35
C GLY A 115 22.87 -44.83 45.63
N THR A 116 22.23 -43.97 46.46
CA THR A 116 20.96 -44.23 47.22
C THR A 116 20.58 -43.03 48.15
N PRO A 117 19.31 -42.94 48.62
CA PRO A 117 18.55 -41.71 48.88
C PRO A 117 18.11 -41.52 50.35
N ARG A 118 17.29 -40.50 50.69
CA ARG A 118 16.54 -40.39 51.97
C ARG A 118 15.29 -39.48 51.91
N GLN A 119 14.24 -39.90 52.63
CA GLN A 119 12.93 -39.27 52.91
C GLN A 119 12.65 -39.27 54.44
N GLU A 120 11.53 -38.65 54.87
CA GLU A 120 10.91 -38.46 56.23
C GLU A 120 11.31 -37.15 56.97
N GLY A 121 10.47 -36.34 57.66
CA GLY A 121 9.03 -36.29 58.04
C GLY A 121 8.79 -35.02 58.92
N SER A 122 7.54 -34.54 59.08
CA SER A 122 7.07 -33.26 59.71
C SER A 122 6.92 -33.28 61.27
N PRO A 123 6.73 -32.16 62.06
CA PRO A 123 5.48 -31.34 62.13
C PRO A 123 5.64 -29.79 62.40
N SER A 124 4.49 -29.09 62.46
CA SER A 124 4.12 -27.63 62.40
C SER A 124 4.27 -26.81 63.74
N PRO A 125 3.74 -25.55 63.96
CA PRO A 125 3.03 -24.55 63.10
C PRO A 125 3.39 -23.02 63.28
N SER A 126 2.96 -22.15 62.33
CA SER A 126 2.33 -20.79 62.48
C SER A 126 2.51 -19.90 61.22
N PRO A 127 1.78 -18.76 61.06
CA PRO A 127 0.44 -18.58 60.47
C PRO A 127 0.44 -18.01 59.02
N PRO A 128 -0.72 -17.89 58.31
CA PRO A 128 -0.75 -17.75 56.86
C PRO A 128 -0.68 -16.30 56.35
N VAL A 129 0.12 -16.07 55.31
CA VAL A 129 0.01 -14.90 54.42
C VAL A 129 -0.63 -15.36 53.12
N ILE A 130 -1.76 -14.74 52.79
CA ILE A 130 -2.57 -15.01 51.61
C ILE A 130 -1.82 -14.53 50.37
N VAL A 131 -1.39 -15.47 49.53
CA VAL A 131 -0.87 -15.19 48.19
C VAL A 131 -2.00 -15.36 47.18
N SER A 132 -2.36 -14.25 46.53
CA SER A 132 -3.29 -14.21 45.40
C SER A 132 -2.71 -14.97 44.21
N GLN A 133 -3.37 -16.07 43.81
CA GLN A 133 -3.03 -16.79 42.60
C GLN A 133 -3.50 -16.01 41.37
N LYS A 134 -2.55 -15.65 40.49
CA LYS A 134 -2.84 -15.17 39.13
C LYS A 134 -3.51 -16.29 38.34
N ALA A 135 -4.75 -16.02 37.88
CA ALA A 135 -5.46 -16.88 36.96
C ALA A 135 -4.81 -16.85 35.56
N PRO A 136 -4.84 -17.97 34.80
CA PRO A 136 -4.29 -18.03 33.46
C PRO A 136 -5.13 -17.22 32.45
N VAL A 137 -4.46 -16.61 31.47
CA VAL A 137 -4.97 -15.53 30.59
C VAL A 137 -6.19 -15.93 29.74
N ASN A 138 -6.37 -17.22 29.49
CA ASN A 138 -7.51 -17.82 28.79
C ASN A 138 -8.83 -17.79 29.60
N LYS A 139 -8.85 -17.26 30.83
CA LYS A 139 -10.07 -17.00 31.63
C LYS A 139 -10.42 -15.51 31.77
N LEU A 140 -9.73 -14.60 31.08
CA LEU A 140 -10.02 -13.15 31.12
C LEU A 140 -11.12 -12.69 30.16
N VAL A 141 -11.69 -13.60 29.36
CA VAL A 141 -12.84 -13.29 28.50
C VAL A 141 -14.12 -13.72 29.21
N ARG A 142 -14.91 -12.74 29.66
CA ARG A 142 -16.26 -12.99 30.18
C ARG A 142 -17.18 -13.34 29.00
N VAL A 143 -17.56 -14.61 28.88
CA VAL A 143 -18.54 -15.10 27.89
C VAL A 143 -19.90 -15.41 28.50
N ASP A 144 -20.22 -14.80 29.64
CA ASP A 144 -21.54 -14.98 30.25
C ASP A 144 -22.55 -14.02 29.61
N SER A 145 -23.41 -14.57 28.75
CA SER A 145 -24.46 -13.82 28.05
C SER A 145 -25.58 -13.35 28.95
N THR A 146 -25.60 -13.72 30.24
CA THR A 146 -26.72 -13.44 31.15
C THR A 146 -26.55 -12.17 32.00
N ASN A 147 -25.37 -11.55 32.01
CA ASN A 147 -25.10 -10.36 32.81
C ASN A 147 -25.29 -9.06 31.99
N PRO A 148 -26.24 -8.17 32.36
CA PRO A 148 -26.54 -6.95 31.58
C PRO A 148 -25.52 -5.81 31.75
N ALA A 149 -24.62 -5.89 32.74
CA ALA A 149 -23.59 -4.89 33.00
C ALA A 149 -22.43 -5.02 32.00
N GLY A 150 -22.58 -4.41 30.82
CA GLY A 150 -21.59 -4.42 29.74
C GLY A 150 -22.18 -4.32 28.33
N ARG A 151 -23.51 -4.41 28.20
CA ARG A 151 -24.19 -4.19 26.92
C ARG A 151 -24.32 -2.69 26.65
N ILE A 152 -23.96 -2.26 25.43
CA ILE A 152 -24.07 -0.87 24.94
C ILE A 152 -25.49 -0.30 25.13
N HIS A 153 -26.51 -1.17 25.18
CA HIS A 153 -27.90 -0.81 25.45
C HIS A 153 -28.13 -0.15 26.83
N ALA A 154 -27.29 -0.44 27.84
CA ALA A 154 -27.38 0.20 29.15
C ALA A 154 -27.00 1.70 29.12
N PHE A 155 -26.24 2.12 28.10
CA PHE A 155 -25.80 3.51 27.90
C PHE A 155 -26.63 4.26 26.84
N LEU A 156 -27.50 3.56 26.10
CA LEU A 156 -28.32 4.14 25.03
C LEU A 156 -29.66 4.71 25.52
N HIS A 157 -30.08 4.43 26.76
CA HIS A 157 -31.31 4.99 27.33
C HIS A 157 -31.06 6.34 28.00
N LYS A 158 -30.97 7.38 27.17
CA LYS A 158 -31.22 8.75 27.62
C LYS A 158 -32.72 8.92 27.86
N LYS A 159 -33.05 9.16 29.13
CA LYS A 159 -34.35 9.54 29.71
C LYS A 159 -35.25 10.31 28.72
N ARG A 160 -36.35 9.70 28.26
CA ARG A 160 -37.51 10.42 27.72
C ARG A 160 -38.60 10.39 28.78
N SER A 161 -38.97 11.55 29.28
CA SER A 161 -40.20 11.73 30.07
C SER A 161 -41.42 11.52 29.16
N ALA A 162 -42.46 10.98 29.77
CA ALA A 162 -43.72 10.50 29.19
C ALA A 162 -44.46 11.50 28.28
N VAL A 163 -45.10 11.01 27.22
CA VAL A 163 -46.58 10.93 27.00
C VAL A 163 -46.83 9.98 25.79
N ASP A 164 -47.89 9.17 25.89
CA ASP A 164 -48.31 8.02 25.06
C ASP A 164 -48.68 8.27 23.58
N GLU A 165 -48.33 7.32 22.69
CA GLU A 165 -49.19 6.64 21.70
C GLU A 165 -48.35 5.67 20.81
N PRO A 166 -48.86 4.49 20.38
CA PRO A 166 -48.08 3.48 19.68
C PRO A 166 -48.19 3.64 18.15
N LEU A 167 -47.14 3.26 17.39
CA LEU A 167 -47.22 2.48 16.12
C LEU A 167 -45.88 2.40 15.36
N GLN A 168 -45.61 1.19 14.88
CA GLN A 168 -44.81 0.79 13.70
C GLN A 168 -43.27 0.99 13.72
N ILE A 169 -42.59 -0.13 13.99
CA ILE A 169 -41.15 -0.31 13.77
C ILE A 169 -40.96 -0.87 12.35
N GLU A 170 -40.66 -0.02 11.38
CA GLU A 170 -40.07 -0.44 10.10
C GLU A 170 -38.84 0.44 9.74
N ASN A 171 -37.70 -0.23 9.61
CA ASN A 171 -36.46 0.17 8.93
C ASN A 171 -35.83 1.54 9.25
N ASP A 172 -35.22 1.64 10.44
CA ASP A 172 -34.51 2.83 10.90
C ASP A 172 -33.00 2.86 10.55
N LEU A 173 -32.46 1.99 9.70
CA LEU A 173 -31.03 2.10 9.29
C LEU A 173 -30.78 3.19 8.24
N ALA A 174 -31.71 3.38 7.31
CA ALA A 174 -31.66 4.45 6.31
C ALA A 174 -31.96 5.81 6.94
N THR A 175 -32.90 5.83 7.89
CA THR A 175 -33.31 7.03 8.64
C THR A 175 -32.27 7.38 9.72
N THR A 176 -31.65 6.40 10.38
CA THR A 176 -30.45 6.62 11.21
C THR A 176 -29.26 7.12 10.38
N ARG A 177 -29.00 6.59 9.17
CA ARG A 177 -27.96 7.14 8.28
C ARG A 177 -28.28 8.56 7.80
N ARG A 178 -29.55 8.86 7.50
CA ARG A 178 -30.01 10.23 7.17
C ARG A 178 -29.86 11.17 8.36
N THR A 179 -30.21 10.74 9.57
CA THR A 179 -30.10 11.58 10.78
C THR A 179 -28.65 11.73 11.24
N VAL A 180 -27.77 10.75 11.05
CA VAL A 180 -26.32 10.89 11.26
C VAL A 180 -25.71 11.83 10.21
N ARG A 181 -26.15 11.78 8.95
CA ARG A 181 -25.78 12.77 7.92
C ARG A 181 -26.30 14.17 8.25
N GLN A 182 -27.53 14.29 8.75
CA GLN A 182 -28.14 15.57 9.15
C GLN A 182 -27.52 16.15 10.43
N ARG A 183 -27.03 15.33 11.36
CA ARG A 183 -26.34 15.80 12.58
C ARG A 183 -24.93 16.36 12.32
N ARG A 184 -24.39 16.17 11.12
CA ARG A 184 -23.10 16.77 10.68
C ARG A 184 -23.25 18.07 9.89
N ASN A 185 -24.47 18.48 9.52
CA ASN A 185 -24.76 19.73 8.81
C ASN A 185 -25.67 20.64 9.67
N PRO A 186 -25.13 21.65 10.37
CA PRO A 186 -25.88 22.84 10.73
C PRO A 186 -26.52 23.51 9.49
N LYS A 187 -27.69 24.10 9.69
CA LYS A 187 -28.73 24.35 8.67
C LYS A 187 -28.61 25.69 7.91
N GLU A 188 -27.52 26.44 8.03
CA GLU A 188 -27.53 27.85 7.57
C GLU A 188 -26.84 28.08 6.20
N SER A 189 -25.89 27.22 5.79
CA SER A 189 -25.19 27.33 4.50
C SER A 189 -25.65 26.32 3.42
N ALA A 190 -26.51 25.35 3.78
CA ALA A 190 -27.04 24.33 2.89
C ALA A 190 -28.24 24.81 2.02
N ASP A 191 -28.63 26.07 2.15
CA ASP A 191 -29.80 26.66 1.50
C ASP A 191 -29.45 27.59 0.31
N LEU A 192 -28.17 27.69 -0.07
CA LEU A 192 -27.77 28.41 -1.29
C LEU A 192 -28.29 27.69 -2.54
N THR A 193 -29.09 28.38 -3.36
CA THR A 193 -29.65 27.83 -4.59
C THR A 193 -28.57 27.43 -5.59
N SER A 194 -27.47 28.20 -5.65
CA SER A 194 -26.29 27.92 -6.49
C SER A 194 -25.70 26.53 -6.22
N VAL A 195 -25.39 26.21 -4.96
CA VAL A 195 -24.83 24.91 -4.55
C VAL A 195 -25.83 23.78 -4.80
N GLN A 196 -27.12 24.02 -4.55
CA GLN A 196 -28.18 23.04 -4.84
C GLN A 196 -28.31 22.75 -6.34
N GLU A 197 -28.19 23.77 -7.20
CA GLU A 197 -28.21 23.64 -8.64
C GLU A 197 -26.99 22.87 -9.17
N LEU A 198 -25.79 23.13 -8.64
CA LEU A 198 -24.58 22.38 -8.96
C LEU A 198 -24.70 20.91 -8.54
N LEU A 199 -25.21 20.62 -7.34
CA LEU A 199 -25.48 19.26 -6.88
C LEU A 199 -26.53 18.55 -7.76
N ALA A 200 -27.56 19.28 -8.19
CA ALA A 200 -28.55 18.75 -9.14
C ALA A 200 -27.93 18.50 -10.52
N ALA A 201 -26.99 19.33 -10.98
CA ALA A 201 -26.25 19.12 -12.21
C ALA A 201 -25.41 17.84 -12.17
N VAL A 202 -24.68 17.60 -11.08
CA VAL A 202 -23.93 16.35 -10.84
C VAL A 202 -24.86 15.14 -10.90
N ASP A 203 -26.01 15.22 -10.22
CA ASP A 203 -26.98 14.13 -10.18
C ASP A 203 -27.62 13.86 -11.55
N ARG A 204 -27.82 14.90 -12.39
CA ARG A 204 -28.31 14.76 -13.79
C ARG A 204 -27.31 14.09 -14.71
N GLN A 205 -26.01 14.33 -14.52
CA GLN A 205 -24.96 13.80 -15.39
C GLN A 205 -24.51 12.38 -14.99
N THR A 206 -24.96 11.87 -13.85
CA THR A 206 -24.53 10.59 -13.28
C THR A 206 -24.86 9.39 -14.17
N HIS A 207 -23.86 8.55 -14.43
CA HIS A 207 -24.03 7.31 -15.18
C HIS A 207 -24.29 6.11 -14.26
N SER A 208 -25.48 5.51 -14.35
CA SER A 208 -25.90 4.41 -13.46
C SER A 208 -25.03 3.15 -13.58
N GLY A 209 -24.65 2.75 -14.80
CA GLY A 209 -23.78 1.58 -15.02
C GLY A 209 -22.39 1.71 -14.39
N LEU A 210 -21.66 2.80 -14.69
CA LEU A 210 -20.37 3.12 -14.08
C LEU A 210 -20.47 3.29 -12.55
N THR A 211 -21.55 3.88 -12.05
CA THR A 211 -21.80 3.96 -10.59
C THR A 211 -21.83 2.56 -9.96
N GLU A 212 -22.50 1.61 -10.61
CA GLU A 212 -22.57 0.23 -10.11
C GLU A 212 -21.22 -0.48 -10.20
N ILE A 213 -20.46 -0.25 -11.27
CA ILE A 213 -19.10 -0.77 -11.44
C ILE A 213 -18.22 -0.28 -10.28
N ILE A 214 -18.20 1.03 -10.00
CA ILE A 214 -17.38 1.59 -8.93
C ILE A 214 -17.80 1.07 -7.56
N LYS A 215 -19.11 0.94 -7.29
CA LYS A 215 -19.60 0.39 -6.01
C LYS A 215 -19.17 -1.06 -5.78
N GLN A 216 -19.20 -1.88 -6.82
CA GLN A 216 -18.91 -3.32 -6.73
C GLN A 216 -17.46 -3.68 -7.07
N CYS A 217 -16.63 -2.72 -7.50
CA CYS A 217 -15.28 -3.01 -7.94
C CYS A 217 -14.42 -3.60 -6.83
N ILE A 218 -13.51 -4.49 -7.20
CA ILE A 218 -12.46 -5.02 -6.36
C ILE A 218 -11.15 -4.47 -6.92
N TYR A 219 -10.41 -3.75 -6.08
CA TYR A 219 -9.10 -3.23 -6.46
C TYR A 219 -8.13 -4.41 -6.64
N VAL A 220 -7.42 -4.44 -7.77
CA VAL A 220 -6.42 -5.46 -8.08
C VAL A 220 -5.01 -4.90 -7.84
N GLY A 221 -4.72 -3.73 -8.40
CA GLY A 221 -3.41 -3.07 -8.32
C GLY A 221 -3.27 -1.91 -9.30
N MET A 222 -2.20 -1.12 -9.20
CA MET A 222 -1.85 -0.14 -10.23
C MET A 222 -1.31 -0.87 -11.47
N ALA A 223 -1.75 -0.47 -12.65
CA ALA A 223 -1.21 -0.94 -13.94
C ALA A 223 -0.14 0.00 -14.50
N ASP A 224 -0.26 1.28 -14.16
CA ASP A 224 0.64 2.35 -14.58
C ASP A 224 0.61 3.45 -13.50
N ASP A 225 1.30 4.55 -13.72
CA ASP A 225 1.39 5.68 -12.82
C ASP A 225 0.00 6.33 -12.55
N VAL A 226 -0.90 6.32 -13.54
CA VAL A 226 -2.23 6.95 -13.46
C VAL A 226 -3.37 5.92 -13.49
N LEU A 227 -3.12 4.71 -14.00
CA LEU A 227 -4.15 3.72 -14.30
C LEU A 227 -4.16 2.59 -13.27
N ALA A 228 -5.33 2.32 -12.68
CA ALA A 228 -5.56 1.21 -11.77
C ALA A 228 -6.40 0.10 -12.41
N LEU A 229 -6.06 -1.16 -12.12
CA LEU A 229 -6.85 -2.32 -12.48
C LEU A 229 -7.87 -2.65 -11.41
N THR A 230 -9.11 -2.86 -11.85
CA THR A 230 -10.21 -3.27 -10.98
C THR A 230 -11.02 -4.38 -11.61
N GLN A 231 -11.43 -5.33 -10.79
CA GLN A 231 -12.32 -6.41 -11.20
C GLN A 231 -13.73 -6.07 -10.76
N CYS A 232 -14.70 -6.18 -11.66
CA CYS A 232 -16.12 -6.11 -11.32
C CYS A 232 -16.83 -7.30 -11.98
N LYS A 233 -17.34 -8.22 -11.15
CA LYS A 233 -17.94 -9.49 -11.59
C LYS A 233 -16.95 -10.29 -12.45
N THR A 234 -17.33 -10.60 -13.69
CA THR A 234 -16.52 -11.34 -14.67
C THR A 234 -15.66 -10.44 -15.54
N ARG A 235 -15.65 -9.12 -15.32
CA ARG A 235 -14.96 -8.15 -16.19
C ARG A 235 -13.83 -7.45 -15.46
N LEU A 236 -12.76 -7.19 -16.19
CA LEU A 236 -11.61 -6.43 -15.75
C LEU A 236 -11.66 -5.04 -16.40
N TYR A 237 -11.53 -4.00 -15.57
CA TYR A 237 -11.56 -2.61 -15.97
C TYR A 237 -10.24 -1.94 -15.60
N VAL A 238 -9.78 -1.07 -16.48
CA VAL A 238 -8.74 -0.07 -16.20
C VAL A 238 -9.44 1.25 -15.91
N LEU A 239 -9.06 1.86 -14.79
CA LEU A 239 -9.63 3.10 -14.29
C LEU A 239 -8.54 4.16 -14.14
N ASN A 240 -8.77 5.37 -14.65
CA ASN A 240 -7.90 6.51 -14.41
C ASN A 240 -8.13 7.06 -12.99
N VAL A 241 -7.14 6.85 -12.12
CA VAL A 241 -7.21 7.23 -10.70
C VAL A 241 -7.26 8.74 -10.53
N VAL A 242 -6.50 9.49 -11.33
CA VAL A 242 -6.43 10.96 -11.24
C VAL A 242 -7.80 11.56 -11.55
N ASN A 243 -8.40 11.19 -12.68
CA ASN A 243 -9.70 11.72 -13.08
C ASN A 243 -10.81 11.35 -12.10
N LEU A 244 -10.85 10.09 -11.64
CA LEU A 244 -11.85 9.65 -10.65
C LEU A 244 -11.67 10.34 -9.30
N SER A 245 -10.42 10.56 -8.87
CA SER A 245 -10.13 11.28 -7.62
C SER A 245 -10.52 12.75 -7.72
N LYS A 246 -10.25 13.41 -8.85
CA LYS A 246 -10.68 14.79 -9.14
C LYS A 246 -12.20 14.90 -9.00
N GLU A 247 -12.95 14.05 -9.69
CA GLU A 247 -14.42 14.07 -9.62
C GLU A 247 -14.95 13.74 -8.23
N LEU A 248 -14.34 12.78 -7.52
CA LEU A 248 -14.72 12.47 -6.14
C LEU A 248 -14.57 13.70 -5.23
N VAL A 249 -13.42 14.37 -5.30
CA VAL A 249 -13.13 15.57 -4.51
C VAL A 249 -14.08 16.70 -4.91
N TYR A 250 -14.28 16.97 -6.20
CA TYR A 250 -15.23 17.97 -6.69
C TYR A 250 -16.61 17.79 -6.04
N GLN A 251 -17.15 16.56 -6.10
CA GLN A 251 -18.42 16.24 -5.49
C GLN A 251 -18.40 16.34 -3.96
N GLN A 252 -17.29 16.00 -3.30
CA GLN A 252 -17.17 16.17 -1.86
C GLN A 252 -17.13 17.65 -1.46
N VAL A 253 -16.44 18.50 -2.22
CA VAL A 253 -16.36 19.93 -1.95
C VAL A 253 -17.76 20.54 -2.00
N LEU A 254 -18.55 20.25 -3.04
CA LEU A 254 -19.93 20.72 -3.14
C LEU A 254 -20.85 20.15 -2.06
N ARG A 255 -20.73 18.85 -1.74
CA ARG A 255 -21.59 18.21 -0.73
C ARG A 255 -21.27 18.63 0.70
N ARG A 256 -20.02 19.02 0.97
CA ARG A 256 -19.53 19.44 2.29
C ARG A 256 -19.28 20.95 2.37
N PHE A 257 -19.85 21.71 1.43
CA PHE A 257 -19.76 23.16 1.40
C PHE A 257 -20.03 23.77 2.78
N ALA A 258 -19.14 24.65 3.26
CA ALA A 258 -19.14 25.27 4.59
C ALA A 258 -19.04 24.31 5.80
N HIS A 259 -18.75 23.02 5.57
CA HIS A 259 -18.75 21.97 6.59
C HIS A 259 -17.49 21.08 6.52
N PHE A 260 -16.35 21.71 6.28
CA PHE A 260 -15.05 21.05 6.25
C PHE A 260 -14.43 20.97 7.65
N ASN A 261 -13.70 19.89 7.90
CA ASN A 261 -12.75 19.89 9.01
C ASN A 261 -11.49 20.63 8.56
N VAL A 262 -10.81 21.26 9.49
CA VAL A 262 -9.60 22.05 9.21
C VAL A 262 -8.36 21.17 9.38
N MET A 263 -7.45 21.17 8.41
CA MET A 263 -6.06 20.77 8.62
C MET A 263 -5.18 22.01 8.69
N ARG A 264 -4.35 22.10 9.74
CA ARG A 264 -3.48 23.24 9.99
C ARG A 264 -2.06 22.93 9.50
N LEU A 265 -1.48 23.84 8.74
CA LEU A 265 -0.09 23.74 8.32
C LEU A 265 0.83 23.89 9.53
N SER A 266 1.89 23.08 9.59
CA SER A 266 2.89 23.15 10.67
C SER A 266 3.62 24.48 10.65
N THR A 267 3.89 24.99 9.45
CA THR A 267 4.47 26.30 9.18
C THR A 267 3.50 27.07 8.29
N PRO A 268 3.09 28.30 8.69
CA PRO A 268 2.31 29.16 7.80
C PRO A 268 3.09 29.44 6.52
N ALA A 269 2.43 29.29 5.37
CA ALA A 269 3.07 29.41 4.06
C ALA A 269 2.75 30.77 3.43
N PRO A 270 3.76 31.65 3.20
CA PRO A 270 3.53 32.96 2.59
C PRO A 270 3.00 32.83 1.15
N LEU A 271 1.86 33.45 0.86
CA LEU A 271 1.22 33.41 -0.46
C LEU A 271 2.13 33.98 -1.54
N MET A 272 2.90 35.03 -1.23
CA MET A 272 3.86 35.64 -2.16
C MET A 272 4.91 34.62 -2.62
N GLU A 273 5.53 33.89 -1.68
CA GLU A 273 6.53 32.88 -2.01
C GLU A 273 5.93 31.72 -2.81
N LEU A 274 4.74 31.26 -2.43
CA LEU A 274 4.02 30.21 -3.17
C LEU A 274 3.71 30.63 -4.61
N LEU A 275 3.26 31.88 -4.82
CA LEU A 275 2.94 32.40 -6.15
C LEU A 275 4.20 32.56 -7.02
N MET A 276 5.30 33.03 -6.44
CA MET A 276 6.58 33.14 -7.15
C MET A 276 7.09 31.76 -7.58
N LEU A 277 7.05 30.76 -6.68
CA LEU A 277 7.40 29.38 -7.00
C LEU A 277 6.53 28.81 -8.14
N ALA A 278 5.23 29.11 -8.14
CA ALA A 278 4.33 28.68 -9.20
C ALA A 278 4.66 29.32 -10.55
N LEU A 279 4.92 30.63 -10.57
CA LEU A 279 5.27 31.36 -11.80
C LEU A 279 6.64 30.96 -12.36
N ASP A 280 7.59 30.58 -11.50
CA ASP A 280 8.87 30.02 -11.92
C ASP A 280 8.71 28.62 -12.54
N GLU A 281 7.81 27.80 -12.00
CA GLU A 281 7.48 26.50 -12.57
C GLU A 281 6.75 26.63 -13.93
N GLU A 282 5.81 27.57 -14.05
CA GLU A 282 5.09 27.85 -15.31
C GLU A 282 6.03 28.37 -16.42
N GLU A 283 7.02 29.20 -16.07
CA GLU A 283 8.07 29.64 -16.99
C GLU A 283 8.93 28.47 -17.45
N ARG A 284 9.35 27.58 -16.54
CA ARG A 284 10.12 26.38 -16.87
C ARG A 284 9.36 25.44 -17.81
N MET A 285 8.04 25.36 -17.65
CA MET A 285 7.13 24.59 -18.49
C MET A 285 6.80 25.27 -19.83
N GLY A 286 7.28 26.51 -20.06
CA GLY A 286 7.02 27.30 -21.26
C GLY A 286 5.57 27.78 -21.38
N ARG A 287 4.80 27.73 -20.29
CA ARG A 287 3.41 28.21 -20.23
C ARG A 287 3.29 29.68 -19.86
N TRP A 288 4.38 30.28 -19.40
CA TRP A 288 4.50 31.72 -19.12
C TRP A 288 5.57 32.35 -20.02
N SER A 289 5.33 33.59 -20.42
CA SER A 289 6.23 34.39 -21.24
C SER A 289 6.36 35.82 -20.71
N GLU A 290 7.43 36.52 -21.10
CA GLU A 290 7.61 37.94 -20.75
C GLU A 290 6.45 38.85 -21.23
N CYS A 291 5.64 38.37 -22.18
CA CYS A 291 4.44 39.06 -22.67
C CYS A 291 3.29 39.08 -21.65
N ASP A 292 3.27 38.15 -20.70
CA ASP A 292 2.20 38.01 -19.70
C ASP A 292 2.31 39.03 -18.56
N GLY A 293 3.41 39.79 -18.53
CA GLY A 293 3.68 40.83 -17.56
C GLY A 293 4.58 40.38 -16.42
N PRO A 294 5.10 41.32 -15.59
CA PRO A 294 6.10 41.00 -14.57
C PRO A 294 5.51 40.11 -13.47
N LYS A 295 6.23 39.02 -13.14
CA LYS A 295 5.83 38.01 -12.15
C LYS A 295 5.46 38.61 -10.80
N ASP A 296 6.26 39.55 -10.31
CA ASP A 296 6.04 40.21 -9.01
C ASP A 296 4.68 40.93 -8.96
N GLN A 297 4.25 41.56 -10.06
CA GLN A 297 2.96 42.25 -10.11
C GLN A 297 1.81 41.24 -10.15
N ILE A 298 1.95 40.16 -10.91
CA ILE A 298 0.94 39.09 -10.97
C ILE A 298 0.78 38.44 -9.59
N ALA A 299 1.89 38.13 -8.92
CA ALA A 299 1.87 37.57 -7.58
C ALA A 299 1.22 38.55 -6.59
N GLN A 300 1.59 39.84 -6.62
CA GLN A 300 1.00 40.85 -5.75
C GLN A 300 -0.51 41.00 -5.95
N LEU A 301 -0.98 41.06 -7.20
CA LEU A 301 -2.42 41.14 -7.51
C LEU A 301 -3.18 39.92 -7.00
N ASN A 302 -2.60 38.73 -7.13
CA ASN A 302 -3.20 37.50 -6.64
C ASN A 302 -3.23 37.43 -5.10
N VAL A 303 -2.19 37.93 -4.41
CA VAL A 303 -2.20 38.05 -2.95
C VAL A 303 -3.31 39.00 -2.49
N GLU A 304 -3.42 40.17 -3.11
CA GLU A 304 -4.46 41.16 -2.78
C GLU A 304 -5.87 40.60 -3.00
N LEU A 305 -6.08 39.90 -4.12
CA LEU A 305 -7.35 39.23 -4.42
C LEU A 305 -7.71 38.19 -3.35
N LEU A 306 -6.78 37.29 -3.02
CA LEU A 306 -7.03 36.23 -2.04
C LEU A 306 -7.24 36.81 -0.63
N MET A 307 -6.56 37.91 -0.29
CA MET A 307 -6.81 38.65 0.96
C MET A 307 -8.21 39.24 1.02
N CYS A 308 -8.67 39.86 -0.06
CA CYS A 308 -10.03 40.39 -0.14
C CYS A 308 -11.10 39.29 0.00
N LYS A 309 -10.77 38.05 -0.34
CA LYS A 309 -11.70 36.89 -0.26
C LYS A 309 -11.46 36.00 0.96
N ALA A 310 -10.50 36.34 1.84
CA ALA A 310 -10.06 35.49 2.95
C ALA A 310 -11.19 35.10 3.92
N GLU A 311 -12.10 36.03 4.24
CA GLU A 311 -13.24 35.74 5.12
C GLU A 311 -14.17 34.67 4.52
N MET A 312 -14.50 34.80 3.24
CA MET A 312 -15.35 33.84 2.52
C MET A 312 -14.68 32.47 2.40
N LEU A 313 -13.38 32.46 2.07
CA LEU A 313 -12.57 31.24 2.00
C LEU A 313 -12.53 30.48 3.34
N LYS A 314 -12.45 31.22 4.44
CA LYS A 314 -12.46 30.67 5.80
C LYS A 314 -13.84 30.10 6.16
N GLU A 315 -14.91 30.83 5.86
CA GLU A 315 -16.27 30.41 6.19
C GLU A 315 -16.74 29.21 5.35
N TYR A 316 -16.57 29.26 4.03
CA TYR A 316 -17.13 28.26 3.13
C TYR A 316 -16.21 27.07 2.87
N PHE A 317 -14.89 27.29 2.89
CA PHE A 317 -13.92 26.27 2.46
C PHE A 317 -12.88 25.95 3.52
N ALA A 318 -12.99 26.51 4.74
CA ALA A 318 -12.04 26.27 5.82
C ALA A 318 -10.57 26.58 5.46
N ILE A 319 -10.37 27.52 4.52
CA ILE A 319 -9.06 28.04 4.13
C ILE A 319 -8.83 29.35 4.89
N GLU A 320 -7.91 29.34 5.85
CA GLU A 320 -7.53 30.51 6.63
C GLU A 320 -6.25 31.11 6.07
N ILE A 321 -6.34 32.38 5.70
CA ILE A 321 -5.21 33.24 5.35
C ILE A 321 -5.10 34.29 6.46
N ASP A 322 -3.92 34.45 7.03
CA ASP A 322 -3.69 35.43 8.10
C ASP A 322 -3.61 36.87 7.56
N GLU A 323 -3.61 37.87 8.44
CA GLU A 323 -3.50 39.28 8.08
C GLU A 323 -2.15 39.64 7.41
N LEU A 324 -1.16 38.75 7.48
CA LEU A 324 0.21 38.99 7.00
C LEU A 324 0.48 38.46 5.60
N GLY A 325 -0.38 37.62 5.02
CA GLY A 325 -0.03 36.97 3.74
C GLY A 325 0.03 35.47 3.77
N ASN A 326 -0.17 34.81 4.91
CA ASN A 326 0.21 33.41 5.07
C ASN A 326 -1.01 32.50 5.11
N LEU A 327 -0.96 31.49 4.25
CA LEU A 327 -1.87 30.37 4.29
C LEU A 327 -1.60 29.55 5.55
N CYS A 328 -2.62 29.39 6.38
CA CYS A 328 -2.52 28.71 7.67
C CYS A 328 -3.25 27.37 7.67
N THR A 329 -4.36 27.27 6.95
CA THR A 329 -5.21 26.07 6.96
C THR A 329 -5.74 25.70 5.58
N LEU A 330 -6.08 24.42 5.46
CA LEU A 330 -6.72 23.83 4.29
C LEU A 330 -7.86 22.89 4.75
N PRO A 331 -8.85 22.59 3.90
CA PRO A 331 -9.96 21.71 4.27
C PRO A 331 -9.62 20.23 4.13
N VAL A 332 -10.00 19.44 5.13
CA VAL A 332 -9.99 17.97 5.01
C VAL A 332 -11.21 17.54 4.19
N VAL A 333 -10.99 17.29 2.90
CA VAL A 333 -12.04 16.84 1.97
C VAL A 333 -12.37 15.35 2.18
N LEU A 334 -11.34 14.50 2.25
CA LEU A 334 -11.43 13.07 2.51
C LEU A 334 -10.75 12.72 3.84
N ASP A 335 -11.38 11.88 4.64
CA ASP A 335 -10.82 11.45 5.93
C ASP A 335 -9.51 10.65 5.69
N GLN A 336 -8.47 10.94 6.47
CA GLN A 336 -7.15 10.27 6.40
C GLN A 336 -6.40 10.49 5.08
N TYR A 337 -6.73 11.53 4.33
CA TYR A 337 -6.01 11.92 3.13
C TYR A 337 -5.44 13.33 3.29
N THR A 338 -4.17 13.48 2.93
CA THR A 338 -3.50 14.78 2.79
C THR A 338 -3.06 14.90 1.32
N PRO A 339 -3.39 16.00 0.63
CA PRO A 339 -2.98 16.20 -0.76
C PRO A 339 -1.47 16.36 -0.86
N ASP A 340 -0.95 16.24 -2.08
CA ASP A 340 0.45 16.48 -2.39
C ASP A 340 0.78 17.97 -2.21
N MET A 341 1.53 18.29 -1.16
CA MET A 341 1.86 19.66 -0.77
C MET A 341 2.83 20.33 -1.73
N ASP A 342 3.56 19.57 -2.55
CA ASP A 342 4.44 20.12 -3.59
C ASP A 342 3.65 20.85 -4.67
N ARG A 343 2.35 20.57 -4.79
CA ARG A 343 1.42 21.21 -5.75
C ARG A 343 0.72 22.43 -5.18
N LEU A 344 1.00 22.78 -3.91
CA LEU A 344 0.40 23.93 -3.25
C LEU A 344 0.67 25.26 -3.99
N PRO A 345 1.88 25.54 -4.51
CA PRO A 345 2.14 26.72 -5.35
C PRO A 345 1.17 26.84 -6.53
N SER A 346 1.07 25.78 -7.34
CA SER A 346 0.18 25.75 -8.51
C SER A 346 -1.29 25.89 -8.13
N PHE A 347 -1.70 25.34 -6.98
CA PHE A 347 -3.06 25.51 -6.47
C PHE A 347 -3.37 26.98 -6.14
N VAL A 348 -2.47 27.67 -5.43
CA VAL A 348 -2.65 29.10 -5.08
C VAL A 348 -2.72 29.96 -6.34
N LEU A 349 -1.87 29.68 -7.34
CA LEU A 349 -1.93 30.38 -8.63
C LEU A 349 -3.25 30.12 -9.37
N ASN A 350 -3.74 28.87 -9.36
CA ASN A 350 -5.02 28.51 -9.97
C ASN A 350 -6.21 29.16 -9.27
N LEU A 351 -6.18 29.36 -7.94
CA LEU A 351 -7.21 30.11 -7.23
C LEU A 351 -7.28 31.56 -7.71
N GLY A 352 -6.13 32.16 -7.98
CA GLY A 352 -6.02 33.50 -8.49
C GLY A 352 -6.53 33.67 -9.92
N ASN A 353 -6.08 32.78 -10.82
CA ASN A 353 -6.26 32.96 -12.27
C ASN A 353 -7.47 32.24 -12.87
N ASN A 354 -7.86 31.07 -12.32
CA ASN A 354 -8.85 30.20 -12.96
C ASN A 354 -10.22 30.24 -12.27
N VAL A 355 -10.30 30.79 -11.06
CA VAL A 355 -11.57 30.92 -10.33
C VAL A 355 -12.27 32.21 -10.74
N ASP A 356 -13.52 32.09 -11.17
CA ASP A 356 -14.35 33.25 -11.46
C ASP A 356 -14.90 33.82 -10.15
N TRP A 357 -14.44 35.00 -9.73
CA TRP A 357 -14.87 35.63 -8.48
C TRP A 357 -16.06 36.60 -8.62
N GLU A 358 -16.62 36.72 -9.82
CA GLU A 358 -17.69 37.67 -10.16
C GLU A 358 -19.07 37.03 -9.98
N THR A 359 -19.26 35.81 -10.49
CA THR A 359 -20.55 35.10 -10.46
C THR A 359 -20.58 34.06 -9.36
N GLU A 360 -21.57 34.09 -8.45
CA GLU A 360 -21.66 33.14 -7.31
C GLU A 360 -21.59 31.66 -7.73
N MET A 361 -22.40 31.26 -8.71
CA MET A 361 -22.46 29.86 -9.15
C MET A 361 -21.16 29.41 -9.82
N GLU A 362 -20.62 30.23 -10.73
CA GLU A 362 -19.37 29.92 -11.45
C GLU A 362 -18.17 29.96 -10.50
N CYS A 363 -18.18 30.84 -9.50
CA CYS A 363 -17.21 30.88 -8.41
C CYS A 363 -17.15 29.55 -7.68
N PHE A 364 -18.30 29.03 -7.22
CA PHE A 364 -18.31 27.76 -6.49
C PHE A 364 -17.95 26.56 -7.37
N GLU A 365 -18.36 26.56 -8.64
CA GLU A 365 -18.00 25.52 -9.60
C GLU A 365 -16.50 25.51 -9.90
N THR A 366 -15.94 26.65 -10.32
CA THR A 366 -14.51 26.78 -10.68
C THR A 366 -13.61 26.62 -9.47
N PHE A 367 -14.01 27.12 -8.29
CA PHE A 367 -13.29 26.88 -7.04
C PHE A 367 -13.29 25.40 -6.66
N ALA A 368 -14.45 24.72 -6.74
CA ALA A 368 -14.52 23.28 -6.47
C ALA A 368 -13.68 22.48 -7.47
N ALA A 369 -13.58 22.92 -8.73
CA ALA A 369 -12.71 22.33 -9.73
C ALA A 369 -11.21 22.54 -9.40
N ALA A 370 -10.82 23.73 -8.96
CA ALA A 370 -9.43 24.01 -8.53
C ALA A 370 -9.04 23.16 -7.30
N MET A 371 -9.94 23.04 -6.32
CA MET A 371 -9.78 22.13 -5.18
C MET A 371 -9.68 20.68 -5.62
N ALA A 372 -10.50 20.26 -6.59
CA ALA A 372 -10.47 18.93 -7.16
C ALA A 372 -9.14 18.61 -7.82
N ASP A 373 -8.55 19.56 -8.54
CA ASP A 373 -7.24 19.40 -9.17
C ASP A 373 -6.10 19.29 -8.15
N PHE A 374 -6.14 20.08 -7.08
CA PHE A 374 -5.11 20.06 -6.02
C PHE A 374 -5.17 18.77 -5.19
N TYR A 375 -6.36 18.29 -4.84
CA TYR A 375 -6.53 17.06 -4.06
C TYR A 375 -6.57 15.79 -4.92
N ALA A 376 -6.49 15.89 -6.25
CA ALA A 376 -6.42 14.72 -7.09
C ALA A 376 -5.13 13.91 -6.81
N MET A 377 -5.24 12.59 -6.92
CA MET A 377 -4.18 11.64 -6.60
C MET A 377 -3.17 11.53 -7.75
N HIS A 378 -2.50 12.64 -8.05
CA HIS A 378 -1.46 12.70 -9.07
C HIS A 378 -0.25 11.82 -8.70
N PRO A 379 0.51 11.32 -9.68
CA PRO A 379 1.83 10.75 -9.43
C PRO A 379 2.73 11.73 -8.67
N PRO A 380 3.61 11.25 -7.77
CA PRO A 380 4.64 12.09 -7.17
C PRO A 380 5.55 12.71 -8.23
N PHE A 381 6.19 13.84 -7.92
CA PHE A 381 7.17 14.46 -8.82
C PHE A 381 8.40 13.58 -9.06
N LEU A 382 8.78 12.77 -8.06
CA LEU A 382 9.85 11.78 -8.19
C LEU A 382 9.40 10.63 -9.12
N PRO A 383 10.15 10.32 -10.19
CA PRO A 383 9.78 9.26 -11.15
C PRO A 383 9.59 7.90 -10.48
N ASN A 384 8.69 7.07 -11.00
CA ASN A 384 8.46 5.73 -10.45
C ASN A 384 9.75 4.89 -10.46
N PRO A 385 10.28 4.45 -9.29
CA PRO A 385 11.51 3.65 -9.23
C PRO A 385 11.40 2.29 -9.93
N ASN A 386 10.18 1.80 -10.11
CA ASN A 386 9.86 0.55 -10.81
C ASN A 386 9.32 0.79 -12.23
N GLY A 387 9.32 2.03 -12.70
CA GLY A 387 8.88 2.39 -14.05
C GLY A 387 9.93 2.09 -15.13
N ASP A 388 9.74 2.74 -16.26
CA ASP A 388 10.58 2.58 -17.46
C ASP A 388 12.06 2.92 -17.23
N GLU A 389 12.93 2.52 -18.17
CA GLU A 389 14.37 2.76 -18.11
C GLU A 389 14.72 4.24 -17.85
N HIS A 390 13.93 5.18 -18.38
CA HIS A 390 14.12 6.62 -18.11
C HIS A 390 13.96 6.97 -16.62
N SER A 391 12.94 6.42 -15.96
CA SER A 391 12.71 6.64 -14.53
C SER A 391 13.82 6.02 -13.68
N GLN A 392 14.39 4.90 -14.11
CA GLN A 392 15.52 4.27 -13.42
C GLN A 392 16.81 5.08 -13.58
N THR A 393 17.04 5.70 -14.75
CA THR A 393 18.20 6.58 -14.97
C THR A 393 18.15 7.90 -14.21
N TYR A 394 16.99 8.30 -13.68
CA TYR A 394 16.88 9.50 -12.85
C TYR A 394 17.67 9.35 -11.54
N TYR A 395 17.65 8.15 -10.96
CA TYR A 395 18.31 7.84 -9.68
C TYR A 395 19.75 7.37 -9.83
N VAL A 396 20.21 7.12 -11.06
CA VAL A 396 21.58 6.70 -11.35
C VAL A 396 22.27 7.86 -12.04
N GLY A 397 23.21 8.52 -11.36
CA GLY A 397 23.95 9.63 -11.93
C GLY A 397 24.56 9.24 -13.27
N LYS A 398 24.27 10.02 -14.33
CA LYS A 398 24.91 9.81 -15.63
C LYS A 398 26.43 9.77 -15.42
N PRO A 399 27.17 8.78 -15.95
CA PRO A 399 28.61 8.92 -16.07
C PRO A 399 28.85 10.16 -16.93
N LYS A 400 29.62 11.12 -16.39
CA LYS A 400 30.05 12.32 -17.13
C LYS A 400 30.52 11.88 -18.51
N GLN A 401 29.79 12.22 -19.56
CA GLN A 401 30.34 12.14 -20.91
C GLN A 401 31.60 13.00 -20.90
N ALA A 402 32.74 12.36 -21.12
CA ALA A 402 34.04 13.01 -21.21
C ALA A 402 34.02 14.00 -22.37
N SER A 403 33.64 15.25 -22.10
CA SER A 403 34.10 16.38 -22.90
C SER A 403 35.57 16.55 -22.58
N ASN A 404 36.38 16.08 -23.51
CA ASN A 404 37.82 16.24 -23.52
C ASN A 404 38.14 17.73 -23.57
N ASN A 405 38.42 18.35 -22.42
CA ASN A 405 39.22 19.56 -22.30
C ASN A 405 39.86 19.57 -20.91
N GLY A 406 41.16 19.28 -20.89
CA GLY A 406 41.93 19.15 -19.67
C GLY A 406 42.16 20.49 -18.97
N SER A 407 42.14 20.44 -17.64
CA SER A 407 43.33 20.68 -16.82
C SER A 407 42.97 20.59 -15.34
N SER A 408 43.69 19.69 -14.66
CA SER A 408 44.17 19.79 -13.28
C SER A 408 43.20 19.75 -12.09
N GLU A 409 43.30 18.61 -11.41
CA GLU A 409 43.54 18.44 -9.97
C GLU A 409 42.42 18.65 -8.93
N GLU A 410 42.28 17.57 -8.12
CA GLU A 410 41.79 17.48 -6.74
C GLU A 410 40.28 17.58 -6.46
N GLN A 411 39.63 16.41 -6.34
CA GLN A 411 39.10 15.92 -5.06
C GLN A 411 38.67 14.45 -5.19
N ALA A 412 39.56 13.55 -4.77
CA ALA A 412 39.22 12.15 -4.51
C ALA A 412 38.55 12.04 -3.13
N GLY A 413 37.23 12.23 -3.10
CA GLY A 413 36.41 12.09 -1.89
C GLY A 413 34.90 11.97 -2.12
N GLY A 414 34.44 11.77 -3.37
CA GLY A 414 33.04 12.03 -3.74
C GLY A 414 32.22 10.86 -4.32
N SER A 415 32.68 9.60 -4.29
CA SER A 415 31.83 8.49 -4.79
C SER A 415 30.87 7.97 -3.71
N ASP A 416 31.33 7.82 -2.47
CA ASP A 416 30.52 7.27 -1.37
C ASP A 416 29.32 8.18 -1.02
N GLY A 417 29.53 9.50 -0.98
CA GLY A 417 28.46 10.48 -0.72
C GLY A 417 27.48 10.68 -1.88
N MET A 418 27.93 10.47 -3.13
CA MET A 418 27.03 10.49 -4.29
C MET A 418 26.14 9.25 -4.31
N GLU A 419 26.72 8.08 -4.03
CA GLU A 419 25.97 6.82 -3.92
C GLU A 419 25.01 6.81 -2.73
N GLU A 420 25.35 7.47 -1.62
CA GLU A 420 24.46 7.67 -0.47
C GLU A 420 23.29 8.59 -0.83
N PHE A 421 23.54 9.72 -1.49
CA PHE A 421 22.49 10.64 -1.94
C PHE A 421 21.54 10.02 -2.97
N GLU A 422 22.06 9.26 -3.95
CA GLU A 422 21.25 8.52 -4.92
C GLU A 422 20.36 7.47 -4.26
N ARG A 423 20.90 6.77 -3.25
CA ARG A 423 20.16 5.77 -2.47
C ARG A 423 19.05 6.41 -1.64
N ASP A 424 19.32 7.54 -1.00
CA ASP A 424 18.34 8.26 -0.19
C ASP A 424 17.19 8.80 -1.05
N MET A 425 17.50 9.41 -2.20
CA MET A 425 16.50 9.90 -3.14
C MET A 425 15.62 8.78 -3.70
N ARG A 426 16.23 7.63 -4.01
CA ARG A 426 15.48 6.44 -4.44
C ARG A 426 14.59 5.91 -3.34
N ALA A 427 15.07 5.84 -2.10
CA ALA A 427 14.29 5.38 -0.96
C ALA A 427 13.11 6.31 -0.66
N GLU A 428 13.31 7.63 -0.79
CA GLU A 428 12.24 8.64 -0.69
C GLU A 428 11.18 8.43 -1.77
N ALA A 429 11.60 8.23 -3.02
CA ALA A 429 10.69 7.93 -4.11
C ALA A 429 9.90 6.63 -3.86
N GLU A 430 10.58 5.55 -3.48
CA GLU A 430 9.93 4.27 -3.17
C GLU A 430 8.89 4.42 -2.04
N ALA A 431 9.20 5.21 -1.00
CA ALA A 431 8.27 5.52 0.08
C ALA A 431 7.06 6.34 -0.40
N ALA A 432 7.28 7.38 -1.21
CA ALA A 432 6.21 8.23 -1.75
C ALA A 432 5.26 7.44 -2.65
N TRP A 433 5.79 6.61 -3.55
CA TRP A 433 5.01 5.74 -4.43
C TRP A 433 4.24 4.66 -3.65
N ALA A 434 4.88 4.01 -2.68
CA ALA A 434 4.20 3.03 -1.82
C ALA A 434 3.09 3.67 -0.97
N HIS A 435 3.32 4.87 -0.44
CA HIS A 435 2.31 5.61 0.31
C HIS A 435 1.11 5.99 -0.56
N ARG A 436 1.36 6.45 -1.80
CA ARG A 436 0.32 6.76 -2.77
C ARG A 436 -0.52 5.54 -3.11
N GLU A 437 0.11 4.41 -3.44
CA GLU A 437 -0.62 3.17 -3.77
C GLU A 437 -1.46 2.69 -2.57
N TRP A 438 -0.89 2.72 -1.36
CA TRP A 438 -1.62 2.38 -0.15
C TRP A 438 -2.85 3.27 0.04
N THR A 439 -2.71 4.58 -0.19
CA THR A 439 -3.78 5.56 -0.06
C THR A 439 -4.86 5.36 -1.13
N ILE A 440 -4.46 5.05 -2.37
CA ILE A 440 -5.40 4.70 -3.44
C ILE A 440 -6.25 3.50 -3.02
N GLN A 441 -5.61 2.41 -2.57
CA GLN A 441 -6.30 1.18 -2.19
C GLN A 441 -7.20 1.33 -0.95
N HIS A 442 -6.71 2.00 0.10
CA HIS A 442 -7.35 1.97 1.42
C HIS A 442 -8.15 3.22 1.78
N VAL A 443 -7.96 4.33 1.06
CA VAL A 443 -8.69 5.58 1.28
C VAL A 443 -9.54 5.92 0.07
N LEU A 444 -8.94 6.02 -1.12
CA LEU A 444 -9.63 6.48 -2.32
C LEU A 444 -10.72 5.50 -2.78
N PHE A 445 -10.38 4.23 -3.03
CA PHE A 445 -11.36 3.24 -3.51
C PHE A 445 -12.55 3.04 -2.55
N PRO A 446 -12.34 2.93 -1.23
CA PRO A 446 -13.43 2.92 -0.26
C PRO A 446 -14.28 4.19 -0.29
N ALA A 447 -13.68 5.36 -0.43
CA ALA A 447 -14.41 6.63 -0.54
C ALA A 447 -15.23 6.70 -1.85
N MET A 448 -14.66 6.30 -2.98
CA MET A 448 -15.34 6.26 -4.28
C MET A 448 -16.58 5.36 -4.22
N LYS A 449 -16.48 4.18 -3.60
CA LYS A 449 -17.63 3.27 -3.42
C LYS A 449 -18.80 3.89 -2.65
N LEU A 450 -18.49 4.77 -1.69
CA LEU A 450 -19.50 5.38 -0.82
C LEU A 450 -20.10 6.66 -1.40
N PHE A 451 -19.28 7.46 -2.10
CA PHE A 451 -19.62 8.85 -2.38
C PHE A 451 -19.58 9.25 -3.85
N LEU A 452 -18.78 8.59 -4.69
CA LEU A 452 -18.61 9.00 -6.08
C LEU A 452 -19.85 8.66 -6.91
N LYS A 453 -20.35 9.64 -7.64
CA LYS A 453 -21.36 9.48 -8.69
C LYS A 453 -20.73 9.82 -10.04
N PRO A 454 -20.13 8.86 -10.75
CA PRO A 454 -19.35 9.16 -11.94
C PRO A 454 -20.24 9.74 -13.05
N PRO A 455 -19.84 10.85 -13.69
CA PRO A 455 -20.57 11.46 -14.80
C PRO A 455 -20.49 10.62 -16.08
N SER A 456 -21.40 10.88 -17.01
CA SER A 456 -21.55 10.08 -18.24
C SER A 456 -20.39 10.23 -19.23
N HIS A 457 -19.67 11.36 -19.21
CA HIS A 457 -18.51 11.55 -20.07
C HIS A 457 -17.35 10.60 -19.71
N MET A 458 -17.22 10.20 -18.44
CA MET A 458 -16.16 9.28 -17.96
C MET A 458 -16.25 7.86 -18.55
N ALA A 459 -17.39 7.50 -19.15
CA ALA A 459 -17.54 6.25 -19.86
C ALA A 459 -16.88 6.28 -21.26
N ASN A 460 -16.67 7.48 -21.82
CA ASN A 460 -16.25 7.68 -23.22
C ASN A 460 -14.88 8.36 -23.36
N ASP A 461 -14.41 9.05 -22.32
CA ASP A 461 -13.15 9.81 -22.31
C ASP A 461 -11.89 8.95 -22.02
N GLY A 462 -12.07 7.65 -21.82
CA GLY A 462 -10.99 6.72 -21.44
C GLY A 462 -10.73 6.62 -19.93
N THR A 463 -11.52 7.30 -19.08
CA THR A 463 -11.41 7.20 -17.61
C THR A 463 -11.79 5.81 -17.11
N ALA A 464 -12.74 5.12 -17.75
CA ALA A 464 -13.09 3.74 -17.41
C ALA A 464 -13.17 2.85 -18.67
N VAL A 465 -12.20 1.95 -18.83
CA VAL A 465 -12.09 1.09 -20.02
C VAL A 465 -12.16 -0.37 -19.61
N GLN A 466 -13.03 -1.15 -20.26
CA GLN A 466 -13.06 -2.59 -20.07
C GLN A 466 -11.92 -3.25 -20.89
N VAL A 467 -11.03 -3.96 -20.22
CA VAL A 467 -9.86 -4.58 -20.86
C VAL A 467 -10.08 -6.06 -21.16
N ALA A 468 -10.68 -6.79 -20.22
CA ALA A 468 -10.86 -8.23 -20.38
C ALA A 468 -12.17 -8.74 -19.78
N CYS A 469 -12.59 -9.90 -20.24
CA CYS A 469 -13.69 -10.67 -19.66
C CYS A 469 -13.16 -12.06 -19.28
N LEU A 470 -13.30 -12.45 -18.01
CA LEU A 470 -12.89 -13.74 -17.47
C LEU A 470 -13.55 -14.90 -18.21
N GLU A 471 -14.79 -14.75 -18.68
CA GLU A 471 -15.48 -15.76 -19.49
C GLU A 471 -14.77 -16.03 -20.82
N ASN A 472 -14.09 -15.02 -21.40
CA ASN A 472 -13.30 -15.21 -22.61
C ASN A 472 -11.92 -15.77 -22.28
N LEU A 473 -11.35 -15.41 -21.14
CA LEU A 473 -10.07 -15.95 -20.66
C LEU A 473 -10.18 -17.44 -20.33
N TYR A 474 -11.26 -17.89 -19.68
CA TYR A 474 -11.49 -19.30 -19.34
C TYR A 474 -11.67 -20.22 -20.56
N LYS A 475 -11.90 -19.67 -21.76
CA LYS A 475 -11.91 -20.46 -23.01
C LYS A 475 -10.50 -20.78 -23.52
N ILE A 476 -9.50 -20.05 -23.05
CA ILE A 476 -8.10 -20.18 -23.49
C ILE A 476 -7.27 -20.80 -22.36
N PHE A 477 -7.51 -20.37 -21.12
CA PHE A 477 -6.81 -20.84 -19.93
C PHE A 477 -7.65 -21.89 -19.20
N GLU A 478 -7.28 -23.16 -19.39
CA GLU A 478 -7.87 -24.29 -18.70
C GLU A 478 -6.99 -24.77 -17.54
N ARG A 479 -7.59 -25.50 -16.60
CA ARG A 479 -6.85 -26.17 -15.53
C ARG A 479 -5.98 -27.28 -16.13
N CYS A 480 -4.77 -27.45 -15.61
CA CYS A 480 -3.86 -28.52 -16.00
C CYS A 480 -4.44 -29.92 -15.79
#